data_AF-A0A8S3DZE7-F1
#
_entry.id   AF-A0A8S3DZE7-F1
#
_cell.length_a   1.000
_cell.length_b   1.000
_cell.length_c   1.000
_cell.angle_alpha   90.00
_cell.angle_beta   90.00
_cell.angle_gamma   90.00
#
_symmetry.space_group_name_H-M   'P 1'
#
loop_
_entity.id
_entity.type
_entity.pdbx_description
1 polymer ?
#
loop_
_entity_poly.entity_id
_entity_poly.type
_entity_poly.pdbx_seq_one_letter_code
_entity_poly.pdbx_strand_id
1 'polypeptide(L)'
;FSRVRNGNDFKLLEQGWQEARSYLYPLNSADPSLIKLVNESLKELEPSLPDLSSFIQISLPSNRTANYFPFQTKLFSVGFNYTSGAIVFLQDSFGKDLSNTSNVLGGIHYKTYSNDDFNRFNLQFNPNCGPPCGDFAKPGLTNSSSQTSYPYVISMWRDILNTTLLVELTFPDDMIEKYGGSKILWLNYTFPLDSSSTILVQLQWFNKTATRLPESLWIEFNPILTLTSNRCDQWAIDTLGYDVDPSRIVSYGSRRLHAIGHNGVRFYNQITSKSMFTLYSFDAPLVSIDSPDYLLNFDNSIPNCQGISKNGLFINLHNNLWNTAFPIYYEQDAKFRFKIEFFTE
;
A
#
# COMPACT_ATOMS: atom_id res chain seq x y z
N PHE A 1 -8.07 23.40 -7.04
CA PHE A 1 -7.99 22.65 -8.32
C PHE A 1 -9.26 22.77 -9.15
N SER A 2 -10.45 22.56 -8.56
CA SER A 2 -11.75 22.56 -9.27
C SER A 2 -12.00 23.79 -10.18
N ARG A 3 -11.55 24.98 -9.78
CA ARG A 3 -11.66 26.21 -10.60
C ARG A 3 -10.98 26.10 -11.97
N VAL A 4 -9.82 25.44 -12.05
CA VAL A 4 -9.02 25.39 -13.28
C VAL A 4 -9.22 24.09 -14.08
N ARG A 5 -9.72 23.03 -13.44
CA ARG A 5 -9.95 21.71 -14.05
C ARG A 5 -10.90 21.74 -15.26
N ASN A 6 -11.82 22.69 -15.30
CA ASN A 6 -12.76 22.83 -16.42
C ASN A 6 -12.17 23.50 -17.67
N GLY A 7 -10.89 23.89 -17.63
CA GLY A 7 -10.17 24.42 -18.78
C GLY A 7 -9.94 23.37 -19.88
N ASN A 8 -9.73 23.83 -21.12
CA ASN A 8 -9.64 22.97 -22.30
C ASN A 8 -8.54 21.90 -22.19
N ASP A 9 -7.35 22.26 -21.70
CA ASP A 9 -6.22 21.33 -21.60
C ASP A 9 -6.52 20.13 -20.68
N PHE A 10 -7.19 20.38 -19.56
CA PHE A 10 -7.59 19.31 -18.63
C PHE A 10 -8.68 18.42 -19.21
N LYS A 11 -9.69 19.02 -19.86
CA LYS A 11 -10.74 18.26 -20.53
C LYS A 11 -10.19 17.39 -21.65
N LEU A 12 -9.24 17.90 -22.44
CA LEU A 12 -8.58 17.14 -23.49
C LEU A 12 -7.81 15.94 -22.91
N LEU A 13 -7.07 16.13 -21.81
CA LEU A 13 -6.37 15.05 -21.12
C LEU A 13 -7.35 14.00 -20.56
N GLU A 14 -8.45 14.42 -19.93
CA GLU A 14 -9.49 13.52 -19.42
C GLU A 14 -10.17 12.73 -20.54
N GLN A 15 -10.48 13.39 -21.68
CA GLN A 15 -11.07 12.74 -22.85
C GLN A 15 -10.12 11.70 -23.45
N GLY A 16 -8.85 12.03 -23.62
CA GLY A 16 -7.84 11.07 -24.10
C GLY A 16 -7.70 9.87 -23.16
N TRP A 17 -7.80 10.09 -21.85
CA TRP A 17 -7.79 8.99 -20.88
C TRP A 17 -9.05 8.11 -20.94
N GLN A 18 -10.23 8.72 -21.05
CA GLN A 18 -11.49 7.99 -21.24
C GLN A 18 -11.45 7.15 -22.52
N GLU A 19 -10.93 7.74 -23.61
CA GLU A 19 -10.73 7.06 -24.88
C GLU A 19 -9.80 5.85 -24.71
N ALA A 20 -8.61 6.04 -24.13
CA ALA A 20 -7.65 4.95 -23.89
C ALA A 20 -8.27 3.80 -23.08
N ARG A 21 -9.06 4.11 -22.04
CA ARG A 21 -9.74 3.08 -21.22
C ARG A 21 -10.82 2.32 -21.98
N SER A 22 -11.45 2.93 -22.98
CA SER A 22 -12.47 2.27 -23.80
C SER A 22 -11.92 1.09 -24.61
N TYR A 23 -10.59 1.03 -24.82
CA TYR A 23 -9.92 -0.01 -25.59
C TYR A 23 -9.35 -1.17 -24.75
N LEU A 24 -9.30 -1.06 -23.41
CA LEU A 24 -8.51 -1.97 -22.56
C LEU A 24 -9.04 -3.40 -22.48
N TYR A 25 -10.32 -3.62 -22.76
CA TYR A 25 -10.98 -4.90 -22.53
C TYR A 25 -11.56 -5.45 -23.83
N PRO A 26 -11.39 -6.75 -24.14
CA PRO A 26 -11.93 -7.39 -25.33
C PRO A 26 -13.44 -7.65 -25.19
N LEU A 27 -14.22 -6.60 -24.87
CA LEU A 27 -15.67 -6.66 -24.71
C LEU A 27 -16.41 -7.02 -26.01
N ASN A 28 -15.70 -6.94 -27.14
CA ASN A 28 -16.17 -7.33 -28.47
C ASN A 28 -15.58 -8.67 -28.96
N SER A 29 -15.03 -9.50 -28.07
CA SER A 29 -14.53 -10.85 -28.43
C SER A 29 -15.68 -11.75 -28.90
N ALA A 30 -15.40 -12.62 -29.87
CA ALA A 30 -16.35 -13.68 -30.27
C ALA A 30 -16.41 -14.84 -29.27
N ASP A 31 -15.51 -14.86 -28.26
CA ASP A 31 -15.48 -15.85 -27.20
C ASP A 31 -16.28 -15.36 -25.96
N PRO A 32 -17.48 -15.91 -25.70
CA PRO A 32 -18.30 -15.50 -24.56
C PRO A 32 -17.67 -15.85 -23.21
N SER A 33 -16.82 -16.87 -23.16
CA SER A 33 -16.16 -17.29 -21.91
C SER A 33 -15.11 -16.28 -21.48
N LEU A 34 -14.35 -15.72 -22.44
CA LEU A 34 -13.40 -14.65 -22.19
C LEU A 34 -14.09 -13.36 -21.73
N ILE A 35 -15.20 -12.97 -22.37
CA ILE A 35 -15.98 -11.80 -21.95
C ILE A 35 -16.47 -11.97 -20.51
N LYS A 36 -17.02 -13.14 -20.18
CA LYS A 36 -17.48 -13.45 -18.83
C LYS A 36 -16.33 -13.35 -17.81
N LEU A 37 -15.20 -13.97 -18.10
CA LEU A 37 -14.01 -13.93 -17.23
C LEU A 37 -13.53 -12.49 -16.99
N VAL A 38 -13.45 -11.68 -18.04
CA VAL A 38 -13.03 -10.26 -17.92
C VAL A 38 -14.03 -9.49 -17.07
N ASN A 39 -15.34 -9.62 -17.32
CA ASN A 39 -16.36 -8.92 -16.55
C ASN A 39 -16.35 -9.33 -15.07
N GLU A 40 -16.23 -10.63 -14.77
CA GLU A 40 -16.12 -11.13 -13.40
C GLU A 40 -14.85 -10.60 -12.72
N SER A 41 -13.71 -10.65 -13.41
CA SER A 41 -12.43 -10.15 -12.90
C SER A 41 -12.45 -8.64 -12.62
N LEU A 42 -13.05 -7.84 -13.52
CA LEU A 42 -13.17 -6.39 -13.33
C LEU A 42 -14.13 -6.05 -12.19
N LYS A 43 -15.23 -6.80 -12.06
CA LYS A 43 -16.17 -6.64 -10.97
C LYS A 43 -15.53 -6.91 -9.61
N GLU A 44 -14.57 -7.84 -9.52
CA GLU A 44 -13.81 -8.06 -8.28
C GLU A 44 -12.99 -6.85 -7.85
N LEU A 45 -12.58 -5.99 -8.80
CA LEU A 45 -11.81 -4.77 -8.55
C LEU A 45 -12.70 -3.57 -8.19
N GLU A 46 -14.02 -3.67 -8.40
CA GLU A 46 -14.95 -2.59 -8.06
C GLU A 46 -15.02 -2.41 -6.53
N PRO A 47 -14.80 -1.18 -6.03
CA PRO A 47 -14.94 -0.87 -4.62
C PRO A 47 -16.41 -0.95 -4.21
N SER A 48 -16.66 -1.56 -3.06
CA SER A 48 -18.00 -1.64 -2.47
C SER A 48 -17.94 -1.43 -0.97
N LEU A 49 -18.85 -0.61 -0.44
CA LEU A 49 -19.03 -0.49 1.01
C LEU A 49 -19.38 -1.87 1.60
N PRO A 50 -18.81 -2.24 2.76
CA PRO A 50 -19.13 -3.52 3.38
C PRO A 50 -20.58 -3.56 3.85
N ASP A 51 -21.21 -4.71 3.70
CA ASP A 51 -22.49 -4.99 4.36
C ASP A 51 -22.23 -5.30 5.84
N LEU A 52 -22.80 -4.49 6.73
CA LEU A 52 -22.63 -4.59 8.17
C LEU A 52 -23.74 -5.42 8.85
N SER A 53 -24.72 -5.92 8.09
CA SER A 53 -25.90 -6.62 8.63
C SER A 53 -25.56 -7.84 9.49
N SER A 54 -24.47 -8.56 9.16
CA SER A 54 -23.98 -9.73 9.89
C SER A 54 -22.84 -9.41 10.88
N PHE A 55 -22.54 -8.12 11.09
CA PHE A 55 -21.42 -7.68 11.91
C PHE A 55 -21.88 -7.03 13.21
N ILE A 56 -21.07 -7.19 14.25
CA ILE A 56 -21.25 -6.58 15.55
C ILE A 56 -20.25 -5.43 15.68
N GLN A 57 -20.76 -4.24 15.99
CA GLN A 57 -19.92 -3.07 16.24
C GLN A 57 -19.09 -3.26 17.51
N ILE A 58 -17.81 -2.89 17.43
CA ILE A 58 -16.88 -2.90 18.56
C ILE A 58 -16.89 -1.51 19.21
N SER A 59 -17.10 -1.47 20.53
CA SER A 59 -17.03 -0.23 21.30
C SER A 59 -15.60 0.30 21.33
N LEU A 60 -15.42 1.55 20.88
CA LEU A 60 -14.12 2.22 20.91
C LEU A 60 -13.89 2.89 22.27
N PRO A 61 -12.73 2.73 22.91
CA PRO A 61 -12.43 3.39 24.18
C PRO A 61 -12.23 4.89 23.99
N SER A 62 -12.50 5.66 25.05
CA SER A 62 -12.30 7.12 25.05
C SER A 62 -10.82 7.51 24.91
N ASN A 63 -9.90 6.73 25.48
CA ASN A 63 -8.46 6.86 25.27
C ASN A 63 -7.96 5.69 24.41
N ARG A 64 -7.48 6.02 23.21
CA ARG A 64 -7.03 5.06 22.20
C ARG A 64 -5.50 4.95 22.12
N THR A 65 -4.79 5.82 22.83
CA THR A 65 -3.33 5.93 22.76
C THR A 65 -2.67 4.65 23.27
N ALA A 66 -1.84 4.03 22.43
CA ALA A 66 -1.10 2.79 22.71
C ALA A 66 -1.96 1.59 23.15
N ASN A 67 -3.25 1.57 22.78
CA ASN A 67 -4.16 0.48 23.13
C ASN A 67 -4.67 -0.23 21.85
N TYR A 68 -5.09 -1.48 22.00
CA TYR A 68 -5.58 -2.30 20.90
C TYR A 68 -6.79 -3.14 21.28
N PHE A 69 -7.62 -3.48 20.31
CA PHE A 69 -8.71 -4.44 20.43
C PHE A 69 -8.15 -5.86 20.31
N PRO A 70 -8.25 -6.70 21.34
CA PRO A 70 -7.86 -8.10 21.25
C PRO A 70 -8.87 -8.88 20.41
N PHE A 71 -8.37 -9.72 19.52
CA PHE A 71 -9.16 -10.53 18.61
C PHE A 71 -8.56 -11.92 18.50
N GLN A 72 -9.30 -12.93 18.94
CA GLN A 72 -8.86 -14.32 18.91
C GLN A 72 -9.43 -15.03 17.69
N THR A 73 -8.54 -15.66 16.93
CA THR A 73 -8.88 -16.54 15.81
C THR A 73 -8.44 -17.97 16.11
N LYS A 74 -8.70 -18.89 15.18
CA LYS A 74 -8.26 -20.28 15.27
C LYS A 74 -6.74 -20.44 15.36
N LEU A 75 -5.98 -19.60 14.64
CA LEU A 75 -4.52 -19.74 14.49
C LEU A 75 -3.72 -18.58 15.06
N PHE A 76 -4.39 -17.49 15.42
CA PHE A 76 -3.73 -16.26 15.86
C PHE A 76 -4.43 -15.61 17.03
N SER A 77 -3.62 -15.05 17.92
CA SER A 77 -4.00 -14.00 18.85
C SER A 77 -3.59 -12.66 18.23
N VAL A 78 -4.56 -11.77 18.00
CA VAL A 78 -4.36 -10.53 17.24
C VAL A 78 -4.74 -9.31 18.07
N GLY A 79 -4.00 -8.21 17.92
CA GLY A 79 -4.33 -6.91 18.52
C GLY A 79 -4.40 -5.82 17.46
N PHE A 80 -5.58 -5.22 17.31
CA PHE A 80 -5.84 -4.14 16.35
C PHE A 80 -5.80 -2.77 17.01
N ASN A 81 -4.94 -1.87 16.56
CA ASN A 81 -4.80 -0.56 17.18
C ASN A 81 -6.09 0.27 17.06
N TYR A 82 -6.58 0.81 18.18
CA TYR A 82 -7.82 1.61 18.18
C TYR A 82 -7.71 2.95 17.44
N THR A 83 -6.50 3.41 17.14
CA THR A 83 -6.28 4.67 16.41
C THR A 83 -6.10 4.42 14.93
N SER A 84 -5.24 3.49 14.51
CA SER A 84 -4.91 3.27 13.09
C SER A 84 -5.65 2.12 12.42
N GLY A 85 -6.25 1.20 13.19
CA GLY A 85 -6.85 -0.03 12.67
C GLY A 85 -5.85 -1.13 12.32
N ALA A 86 -4.55 -0.83 12.35
CA ALA A 86 -3.52 -1.77 11.97
C ALA A 86 -3.31 -2.87 13.01
N ILE A 87 -2.75 -4.01 12.58
CA ILE A 87 -2.31 -5.07 13.50
C ILE A 87 -1.01 -4.59 14.16
N VAL A 88 -1.05 -4.48 15.49
CA VAL A 88 0.08 -4.06 16.34
C VAL A 88 0.45 -5.13 17.37
N PHE A 89 -0.19 -6.29 17.29
CA PHE A 89 0.16 -7.51 18.01
C PHE A 89 -0.34 -8.69 17.17
N LEU A 90 0.53 -9.64 16.88
CA LEU A 90 0.15 -10.89 16.24
C LEU A 90 1.03 -11.99 16.82
N GLN A 91 0.39 -13.03 17.35
CA GLN A 91 1.07 -14.21 17.84
C GLN A 91 0.41 -15.45 17.23
N ASP A 92 1.22 -16.40 16.76
CA ASP A 92 0.72 -17.67 16.22
C ASP A 92 0.29 -18.65 17.32
N SER A 93 -0.28 -19.79 16.93
CA SER A 93 -0.70 -20.86 17.84
C SER A 93 0.44 -21.50 18.64
N PHE A 94 1.71 -21.27 18.26
CA PHE A 94 2.89 -21.77 18.95
C PHE A 94 3.49 -20.73 19.92
N GLY A 95 2.90 -19.54 20.02
CA GLY A 95 3.37 -18.47 20.89
C GLY A 95 4.50 -17.62 20.28
N LYS A 96 4.75 -17.72 18.97
CA LYS A 96 5.74 -16.88 18.28
C LYS A 96 5.13 -15.53 17.93
N ASP A 97 5.80 -14.45 18.32
CA ASP A 97 5.40 -13.10 17.96
C ASP A 97 5.76 -12.81 16.49
N LEU A 98 4.78 -12.32 15.73
CA LEU A 98 4.84 -12.01 14.31
C LEU A 98 4.63 -10.51 14.02
N SER A 99 4.08 -9.75 14.97
CA SER A 99 3.87 -8.31 14.89
C SER A 99 3.85 -7.70 16.30
N ASN A 100 4.29 -6.46 16.43
CA ASN A 100 4.22 -5.64 17.64
C ASN A 100 3.99 -4.17 17.27
N THR A 101 4.01 -3.25 18.24
CA THR A 101 3.78 -1.81 18.01
C THR A 101 4.81 -1.13 17.10
N SER A 102 5.99 -1.73 16.92
CA SER A 102 7.06 -1.27 16.01
C SER A 102 7.11 -2.08 14.71
N ASN A 103 6.40 -3.20 14.63
CA ASN A 103 6.35 -4.14 13.52
C ASN A 103 4.89 -4.32 13.09
N VAL A 104 4.36 -3.29 12.44
CA VAL A 104 2.92 -3.13 12.17
C VAL A 104 2.52 -3.82 10.85
N LEU A 105 1.33 -4.43 10.80
CA LEU A 105 0.75 -4.96 9.56
C LEU A 105 -0.54 -4.21 9.18
N GLY A 106 -0.55 -3.64 7.98
CA GLY A 106 -1.65 -2.82 7.46
C GLY A 106 -1.62 -1.37 7.93
N GLY A 107 -0.44 -0.80 8.21
CA GLY A 107 -0.32 0.63 8.55
C GLY A 107 -0.51 1.50 7.31
N ILE A 108 -1.38 2.51 7.36
CA ILE A 108 -1.65 3.38 6.19
C ILE A 108 -0.91 4.70 6.32
N HIS A 109 -0.18 5.09 5.28
CA HIS A 109 0.62 6.31 5.22
C HIS A 109 0.20 7.17 4.03
N TYR A 110 -0.25 8.39 4.30
CA TYR A 110 -0.54 9.39 3.28
C TYR A 110 0.54 10.46 3.29
N LYS A 111 1.28 10.61 2.19
CA LYS A 111 2.43 11.51 2.12
C LYS A 111 2.18 12.61 1.11
N THR A 112 2.49 13.84 1.49
CA THR A 112 2.58 14.98 0.57
C THR A 112 4.04 15.34 0.35
N TYR A 113 4.34 15.91 -0.81
CA TYR A 113 5.72 16.26 -1.17
C TYR A 113 5.88 17.74 -1.41
N SER A 114 7.09 18.24 -1.14
CA SER A 114 7.44 19.63 -1.35
C SER A 114 8.29 19.83 -2.59
N ASN A 115 8.49 21.09 -2.96
CA ASN A 115 9.46 21.47 -3.99
C ASN A 115 10.87 20.94 -3.67
N ASP A 116 11.26 20.90 -2.40
CA ASP A 116 12.58 20.44 -1.98
C ASP A 116 12.79 18.94 -2.18
N ASP A 117 11.73 18.13 -2.08
CA ASP A 117 11.80 16.70 -2.41
C ASP A 117 12.11 16.48 -3.90
N PHE A 118 11.42 17.21 -4.79
CA PHE A 118 11.69 17.16 -6.22
C PHE A 118 13.09 17.71 -6.55
N ASN A 119 13.54 18.75 -5.83
CA ASN A 119 14.87 19.29 -6.02
C ASN A 119 15.95 18.26 -5.66
N ARG A 120 15.82 17.62 -4.48
CA ARG A 120 16.71 16.55 -4.03
C ARG A 120 16.72 15.40 -5.02
N PHE A 121 15.54 14.94 -5.45
CA PHE A 121 15.42 13.87 -6.44
C PHE A 121 16.14 14.22 -7.75
N ASN A 122 15.96 15.44 -8.28
CA ASN A 122 16.59 15.83 -9.54
C ASN A 122 18.11 15.98 -9.44
N LEU A 123 18.64 16.40 -8.28
CA LEU A 123 20.08 16.39 -8.03
C LEU A 123 20.67 14.96 -7.98
N GLN A 124 19.87 13.98 -7.54
CA GLN A 124 20.29 12.58 -7.41
C GLN A 124 20.12 11.78 -8.72
N PHE A 125 18.96 11.88 -9.36
CA PHE A 125 18.55 11.06 -10.50
C PHE A 125 18.84 11.72 -11.85
N ASN A 126 18.71 13.04 -11.94
CA ASN A 126 18.88 13.83 -13.16
C ASN A 126 19.99 14.90 -13.03
N PRO A 127 21.23 14.53 -12.61
CA PRO A 127 22.24 15.51 -12.18
C PRO A 127 22.62 16.53 -13.27
N ASN A 128 22.48 16.18 -14.55
CA ASN A 128 22.79 17.07 -15.67
C ASN A 128 21.65 18.01 -16.09
N CYS A 129 20.44 17.79 -15.57
CA CYS A 129 19.26 18.59 -15.87
C CYS A 129 19.10 19.74 -14.87
N GLY A 130 19.40 19.46 -13.60
CA GLY A 130 19.22 20.38 -12.48
C GLY A 130 17.75 20.63 -12.12
N PRO A 131 17.45 21.10 -10.90
CA PRO A 131 16.07 21.44 -10.51
C PRO A 131 15.63 22.82 -11.05
N PRO A 132 14.41 22.97 -11.61
CA PRO A 132 13.44 21.91 -11.93
C PRO A 132 13.77 21.19 -13.24
N CYS A 133 13.68 19.85 -13.26
CA CYS A 133 13.93 19.06 -14.46
C CYS A 133 12.64 18.59 -15.15
N GLY A 134 12.13 19.37 -16.12
CA GLY A 134 11.04 18.96 -17.02
C GLY A 134 9.89 18.21 -16.34
N ASP A 135 9.64 16.98 -16.78
CA ASP A 135 8.57 16.10 -16.28
C ASP A 135 8.80 15.51 -14.89
N PHE A 136 10.01 15.66 -14.33
CA PHE A 136 10.39 15.26 -12.97
C PHE A 136 10.26 16.41 -11.96
N ALA A 137 9.43 17.41 -12.27
CA ALA A 137 9.12 18.52 -11.38
C ALA A 137 7.61 18.83 -11.37
N LYS A 138 7.17 19.53 -10.32
CA LYS A 138 5.80 20.01 -10.15
C LYS A 138 5.79 21.53 -10.00
N PRO A 139 5.16 22.29 -10.93
CA PRO A 139 5.08 23.73 -10.81
C PRO A 139 4.11 24.14 -9.69
N GLY A 140 4.31 25.35 -9.14
CA GLY A 140 3.39 25.95 -8.17
C GLY A 140 3.53 25.42 -6.73
N LEU A 141 4.66 24.82 -6.38
CA LEU A 141 4.96 24.29 -5.05
C LEU A 141 5.70 25.29 -4.13
N THR A 142 5.65 26.58 -4.41
CA THR A 142 6.24 27.61 -3.55
C THR A 142 5.63 27.53 -2.14
N ASN A 143 6.48 27.48 -1.10
CA ASN A 143 6.09 27.31 0.31
C ASN A 143 5.38 25.98 0.64
N SER A 144 5.51 24.96 -0.20
CA SER A 144 5.04 23.61 0.13
C SER A 144 5.90 22.97 1.21
N SER A 145 5.28 22.13 2.04
CA SER A 145 5.95 21.28 3.01
C SER A 145 5.60 19.81 2.75
N SER A 146 6.57 18.95 3.02
CA SER A 146 6.37 17.51 3.00
C SER A 146 5.90 17.05 4.36
N GLN A 147 4.92 16.16 4.39
CA GLN A 147 4.41 15.58 5.63
C GLN A 147 3.86 14.20 5.36
N THR A 148 3.89 13.38 6.41
CA THR A 148 3.17 12.11 6.45
C THR A 148 2.01 12.27 7.42
N SER A 149 0.82 11.90 6.97
CA SER A 149 -0.40 11.87 7.75
C SER A 149 -0.98 10.47 7.74
N TYR A 150 -1.77 10.16 8.77
CA TYR A 150 -2.32 8.85 9.02
C TYR A 150 -3.84 8.97 9.14
N PRO A 151 -4.61 8.02 8.61
CA PRO A 151 -6.02 7.99 8.88
C PRO A 151 -6.27 7.50 10.32
N TYR A 152 -7.47 7.77 10.84
CA TYR A 152 -7.87 7.31 12.16
C TYR A 152 -9.21 6.57 12.13
N VAL A 153 -9.38 5.65 13.07
CA VAL A 153 -10.57 4.79 13.20
C VAL A 153 -11.82 5.59 13.55
N ILE A 154 -12.85 5.43 12.72
CA ILE A 154 -14.21 5.88 12.97
C ILE A 154 -15.03 4.78 13.62
N SER A 155 -14.97 3.57 13.06
CA SER A 155 -15.70 2.42 13.57
C SER A 155 -14.94 1.11 13.32
N MET A 156 -15.19 0.12 14.16
CA MET A 156 -14.66 -1.24 14.01
C MET A 156 -15.81 -2.23 14.16
N TRP A 157 -15.76 -3.29 13.39
CA TRP A 157 -16.80 -4.30 13.34
C TRP A 157 -16.18 -5.69 13.24
N ARG A 158 -16.78 -6.68 13.89
CA ARG A 158 -16.39 -8.08 13.76
C ARG A 158 -17.57 -8.95 13.41
N ASP A 159 -17.32 -10.03 12.69
CA ASP A 159 -18.32 -11.07 12.50
C ASP A 159 -18.50 -11.89 13.79
N ILE A 160 -19.55 -12.71 13.82
CA ILE A 160 -19.89 -13.55 14.97
C ILE A 160 -18.84 -14.66 15.17
N LEU A 161 -18.20 -15.12 14.09
CA LEU A 161 -17.23 -16.22 14.11
C LEU A 161 -15.80 -15.76 14.42
N ASN A 162 -15.55 -14.46 14.58
CA ASN A 162 -14.21 -13.87 14.70
C ASN A 162 -13.27 -14.31 13.57
N THR A 163 -13.78 -14.32 12.34
CA THR A 163 -12.98 -14.58 11.13
C THR A 163 -12.70 -13.31 10.35
N THR A 164 -13.52 -12.26 10.52
CA THR A 164 -13.37 -11.01 9.79
C THR A 164 -13.49 -9.82 10.73
N LEU A 165 -12.54 -8.89 10.60
CA LEU A 165 -12.60 -7.56 11.20
C LEU A 165 -12.69 -6.52 10.08
N LEU A 166 -13.64 -5.59 10.20
CA LEU A 166 -13.78 -4.43 9.34
C LEU A 166 -13.42 -3.17 10.13
N VAL A 167 -12.59 -2.32 9.54
CA VAL A 167 -12.20 -1.05 10.15
C VAL A 167 -12.54 0.08 9.19
N GLU A 168 -13.43 0.96 9.63
CA GLU A 168 -13.73 2.22 8.95
C GLU A 168 -12.76 3.28 9.45
N LEU A 169 -12.13 3.98 8.51
CA LEU A 169 -11.15 5.00 8.77
C LEU A 169 -11.48 6.28 7.99
N THR A 170 -11.00 7.42 8.48
CA THR A 170 -10.99 8.68 7.72
C THR A 170 -9.63 9.36 7.87
N PHE A 171 -9.23 10.13 6.86
CA PHE A 171 -8.13 11.08 7.05
C PHE A 171 -8.59 12.31 7.85
N PRO A 172 -7.66 13.06 8.45
CA PRO A 172 -7.92 14.41 8.95
C PRO A 172 -8.53 15.32 7.88
N ASP A 173 -9.42 16.23 8.28
CA ASP A 173 -10.16 17.10 7.36
C ASP A 173 -9.25 17.94 6.47
N ASP A 174 -8.12 18.42 7.01
CA ASP A 174 -7.15 19.19 6.25
C ASP A 174 -6.49 18.36 5.13
N MET A 175 -6.22 17.08 5.35
CA MET A 175 -5.71 16.17 4.32
C MET A 175 -6.76 15.95 3.22
N ILE A 176 -8.02 15.79 3.60
CA ILE A 176 -9.13 15.57 2.65
C ILE A 176 -9.37 16.82 1.81
N GLU A 177 -9.52 17.97 2.45
CA GLU A 177 -9.94 19.21 1.79
C GLU A 177 -8.82 19.88 0.99
N LYS A 178 -7.58 19.83 1.50
CA LYS A 178 -6.47 20.60 0.93
C LYS A 178 -5.52 19.74 0.11
N TYR A 179 -5.28 18.51 0.52
CA TYR A 179 -4.19 17.71 -0.04
C TYR A 179 -4.63 16.59 -0.95
N GLY A 180 -5.87 16.10 -0.86
CA GLY A 180 -6.36 15.04 -1.74
C GLY A 180 -6.77 13.74 -1.03
N GLY A 181 -6.72 13.70 0.31
CA GLY A 181 -7.08 12.53 1.10
C GLY A 181 -8.50 12.02 0.80
N SER A 182 -8.71 10.72 0.96
CA SER A 182 -10.03 10.10 0.87
C SER A 182 -10.85 10.32 2.13
N LYS A 183 -12.15 10.56 1.96
CA LYS A 183 -13.05 10.75 3.09
C LYS A 183 -13.33 9.47 3.86
N ILE A 184 -13.38 8.33 3.16
CA ILE A 184 -13.71 7.05 3.77
C ILE A 184 -12.67 6.04 3.31
N LEU A 185 -12.13 5.25 4.25
CA LEU A 185 -11.39 4.04 3.95
C LEU A 185 -12.00 2.87 4.73
N TRP A 186 -11.96 1.70 4.11
CA TRP A 186 -12.27 0.44 4.76
C TRP A 186 -11.06 -0.47 4.69
N LEU A 187 -10.54 -0.85 5.85
CA LEU A 187 -9.47 -1.80 6.01
C LEU A 187 -10.02 -3.08 6.64
N ASN A 188 -10.06 -4.14 5.84
CA ASN A 188 -10.68 -5.40 6.21
C ASN A 188 -9.59 -6.46 6.38
N TYR A 189 -9.70 -7.22 7.48
CA TYR A 189 -8.86 -8.37 7.76
C TYR A 189 -9.71 -9.61 7.78
N THR A 190 -9.33 -10.65 7.05
CA THR A 190 -9.98 -11.96 7.10
C THR A 190 -8.96 -13.03 7.42
N PHE A 191 -9.33 -13.91 8.34
CA PHE A 191 -8.56 -15.04 8.83
C PHE A 191 -9.28 -16.33 8.41
N PRO A 192 -8.92 -16.93 7.26
CA PRO A 192 -9.62 -18.10 6.74
C PRO A 192 -9.52 -19.30 7.69
N LEU A 193 -10.65 -20.00 7.90
CA LEU A 193 -10.71 -21.16 8.82
C LEU A 193 -9.95 -22.40 8.32
N ASP A 194 -9.86 -22.53 6.99
CA ASP A 194 -9.34 -23.71 6.28
C ASP A 194 -7.93 -23.49 5.71
N SER A 195 -7.33 -22.31 5.90
CA SER A 195 -5.97 -22.02 5.44
C SER A 195 -4.97 -22.05 6.60
N SER A 196 -3.76 -22.56 6.35
CA SER A 196 -2.67 -22.47 7.31
C SER A 196 -2.14 -21.03 7.38
N SER A 197 -2.21 -20.42 8.57
CA SER A 197 -1.51 -19.19 8.96
C SER A 197 -1.56 -18.05 7.93
N THR A 198 -2.74 -17.80 7.37
CA THR A 198 -2.98 -16.79 6.33
C THR A 198 -3.80 -15.63 6.89
N ILE A 199 -3.48 -14.41 6.45
CA ILE A 199 -4.27 -13.20 6.68
C ILE A 199 -4.55 -12.56 5.32
N LEU A 200 -5.82 -12.40 4.98
CA LEU A 200 -6.25 -11.62 3.82
C LEU A 200 -6.50 -10.19 4.27
N VAL A 201 -5.93 -9.22 3.56
CA VAL A 201 -6.10 -7.80 3.85
C VAL A 201 -6.69 -7.13 2.62
N GLN A 202 -7.76 -6.36 2.81
CA GLN A 202 -8.36 -5.57 1.75
C GLN A 202 -8.46 -4.12 2.18
N LEU A 203 -7.91 -3.22 1.37
CA LEU A 203 -8.10 -1.78 1.55
C LEU A 203 -9.02 -1.25 0.44
N GLN A 204 -10.01 -0.45 0.82
CA GLN A 204 -10.81 0.33 -0.11
C GLN A 204 -10.82 1.78 0.32
N TRP A 205 -10.91 2.71 -0.62
CA TRP A 205 -11.21 4.10 -0.33
C TRP A 205 -12.37 4.61 -1.16
N PHE A 206 -13.07 5.60 -0.61
CA PHE A 206 -14.21 6.24 -1.25
C PHE A 206 -14.12 7.77 -1.13
N ASN A 207 -14.68 8.46 -2.12
CA ASN A 207 -14.78 9.93 -2.16
C ASN A 207 -13.40 10.58 -1.97
N LYS A 208 -12.45 10.23 -2.84
CA LYS A 208 -11.11 10.83 -2.83
C LYS A 208 -11.15 12.22 -3.46
N THR A 209 -10.61 13.23 -2.78
CA THR A 209 -10.52 14.58 -3.33
C THR A 209 -9.51 14.63 -4.46
N ALA A 210 -9.93 15.09 -5.65
CA ALA A 210 -9.03 15.32 -6.77
C ALA A 210 -8.00 16.41 -6.44
N THR A 211 -6.71 16.12 -6.63
CA THR A 211 -5.63 17.07 -6.40
C THR A 211 -4.52 16.93 -7.43
N ARG A 212 -3.87 18.05 -7.76
CA ARG A 212 -2.59 18.06 -8.48
C ARG A 212 -1.40 18.32 -7.56
N LEU A 213 -1.64 18.57 -6.27
CA LEU A 213 -0.56 18.58 -5.30
C LEU A 213 0.04 17.17 -5.24
N PRO A 214 1.37 17.07 -5.13
CA PRO A 214 2.05 15.79 -5.13
C PRO A 214 1.70 15.03 -3.86
N GLU A 215 1.13 13.84 -4.05
CA GLU A 215 0.68 12.95 -2.98
C GLU A 215 1.05 11.51 -3.30
N SER A 216 1.11 10.70 -2.26
CA SER A 216 1.15 9.25 -2.36
C SER A 216 0.43 8.60 -1.18
N LEU A 217 -0.18 7.44 -1.43
CA LEU A 217 -0.82 6.63 -0.42
C LEU A 217 -0.15 5.25 -0.40
N TRP A 218 0.19 4.79 0.80
CA TRP A 218 0.91 3.54 1.03
C TRP A 218 0.24 2.70 2.11
N ILE A 219 0.47 1.40 2.02
CA ILE A 219 0.20 0.46 3.11
C ILE A 219 1.48 -0.29 3.50
N GLU A 220 1.73 -0.37 4.80
CA GLU A 220 2.91 -0.96 5.42
C GLU A 220 2.63 -2.39 5.88
N PHE A 221 3.56 -3.28 5.58
CA PHE A 221 3.66 -4.63 6.14
C PHE A 221 5.06 -4.85 6.69
N ASN A 222 5.18 -4.85 8.01
CA ASN A 222 6.43 -4.98 8.74
C ASN A 222 6.37 -6.16 9.74
N PRO A 223 6.43 -7.42 9.27
CA PRO A 223 6.42 -8.58 10.16
C PRO A 223 7.71 -8.70 10.98
N ILE A 224 7.63 -9.33 12.15
CA ILE A 224 8.82 -9.74 12.91
C ILE A 224 9.46 -10.94 12.22
N LEU A 225 10.65 -10.73 11.66
CA LEU A 225 11.42 -11.75 10.95
C LEU A 225 12.83 -11.86 11.53
N THR A 226 13.26 -13.09 11.83
CA THR A 226 14.60 -13.36 12.36
C THR A 226 15.60 -13.42 11.22
N LEU A 227 16.50 -12.44 11.17
CA LEU A 227 17.64 -12.47 10.27
C LEU A 227 18.68 -13.48 10.75
N THR A 228 19.17 -14.30 9.83
CA THR A 228 20.30 -15.22 10.01
C THR A 228 21.56 -14.72 9.30
N SER A 229 21.47 -13.59 8.57
CA SER A 229 22.53 -13.00 7.76
C SER A 229 22.47 -11.47 7.81
N ASN A 230 23.63 -10.82 7.65
CA ASN A 230 23.72 -9.36 7.46
C ASN A 230 23.45 -8.95 5.99
N ARG A 231 23.31 -9.92 5.09
CA ARG A 231 22.94 -9.71 3.68
C ARG A 231 21.43 -9.85 3.51
N CYS A 232 20.92 -9.40 2.37
CA CYS A 232 19.48 -9.40 2.09
C CYS A 232 19.09 -10.65 1.30
N ASP A 233 19.93 -11.67 1.33
CA ASP A 233 19.78 -12.94 0.63
C ASP A 233 18.63 -13.80 1.18
N GLN A 234 18.08 -13.44 2.36
CA GLN A 234 16.82 -13.97 2.87
C GLN A 234 15.59 -13.40 2.18
N TRP A 235 15.69 -12.22 1.57
CA TRP A 235 14.59 -11.60 0.84
C TRP A 235 14.65 -12.01 -0.63
N ALA A 236 13.50 -12.40 -1.15
CA ALA A 236 13.29 -12.67 -2.56
C ALA A 236 12.08 -11.88 -3.03
N ILE A 237 12.32 -10.82 -3.81
CA ILE A 237 11.28 -9.99 -4.39
C ILE A 237 11.05 -10.49 -5.81
N ASP A 238 9.91 -11.12 -6.07
CA ASP A 238 9.56 -11.52 -7.44
C ASP A 238 9.41 -10.25 -8.29
N THR A 239 10.32 -10.05 -9.23
CA THR A 239 10.28 -8.96 -10.20
C THR A 239 10.28 -9.56 -11.59
N LEU A 240 9.15 -9.44 -12.29
CA LEU A 240 8.96 -9.98 -13.65
C LEU A 240 9.25 -11.49 -13.75
N GLY A 241 8.97 -12.27 -12.70
CA GLY A 241 9.18 -13.72 -12.65
C GLY A 241 10.56 -14.15 -12.14
N TYR A 242 11.39 -13.22 -11.69
CA TYR A 242 12.74 -13.48 -11.16
C TYR A 242 12.88 -13.00 -9.73
N ASP A 243 13.57 -13.79 -8.90
CA ASP A 243 13.87 -13.40 -7.53
C ASP A 243 15.01 -12.40 -7.45
N VAL A 244 14.69 -11.23 -6.90
CA VAL A 244 15.64 -10.14 -6.69
C VAL A 244 16.00 -10.04 -5.21
N ASP A 245 17.31 -10.14 -4.93
CA ASP A 245 17.92 -9.71 -3.68
C ASP A 245 18.20 -8.19 -3.78
N PRO A 246 17.55 -7.35 -2.95
CA PRO A 246 17.67 -5.90 -3.04
C PRO A 246 19.08 -5.37 -2.75
N SER A 247 19.93 -6.15 -2.08
CA SER A 247 21.34 -5.82 -1.85
C SER A 247 22.25 -6.12 -3.05
N ARG A 248 21.76 -6.87 -4.05
CA ARG A 248 22.50 -7.30 -5.24
C ARG A 248 22.10 -6.56 -6.52
N ILE A 249 21.59 -5.36 -6.38
CA ILE A 249 21.29 -4.48 -7.52
C ILE A 249 22.50 -3.61 -7.85
N VAL A 250 22.75 -3.48 -9.16
CA VAL A 250 23.84 -2.67 -9.71
C VAL A 250 23.81 -1.23 -9.17
N SER A 251 24.98 -0.58 -9.14
CA SER A 251 25.09 0.82 -8.74
C SER A 251 24.17 1.70 -9.61
N TYR A 252 23.44 2.61 -8.98
CA TYR A 252 22.42 3.48 -9.59
C TYR A 252 21.26 2.72 -10.26
N GLY A 253 21.03 1.45 -9.88
CA GLY A 253 19.79 0.74 -10.16
C GLY A 253 18.71 1.01 -9.11
N SER A 254 17.51 0.48 -9.33
CA SER A 254 16.37 0.63 -8.41
C SER A 254 16.52 -0.25 -7.16
N ARG A 255 17.37 0.16 -6.21
CA ARG A 255 17.69 -0.63 -5.00
C ARG A 255 16.57 -0.71 -3.97
N ARG A 256 15.71 0.33 -3.92
CA ARG A 256 14.68 0.49 -2.90
C ARG A 256 13.27 0.23 -3.42
N LEU A 257 13.04 0.43 -4.72
CA LEU A 257 11.73 0.31 -5.37
C LEU A 257 11.72 -0.88 -6.32
N HIS A 258 10.71 -1.74 -6.20
CA HIS A 258 10.59 -2.95 -7.01
C HIS A 258 9.15 -3.14 -7.48
N ALA A 259 8.96 -3.81 -8.61
CA ALA A 259 7.65 -4.24 -9.06
C ALA A 259 7.42 -5.68 -8.63
N ILE A 260 6.48 -5.91 -7.71
CA ILE A 260 6.10 -7.23 -7.21
C ILE A 260 5.34 -7.99 -8.30
N GLY A 261 5.81 -9.20 -8.60
CA GLY A 261 5.18 -10.18 -9.46
C GLY A 261 4.22 -11.12 -8.72
N HIS A 262 3.80 -12.19 -9.40
CA HIS A 262 2.78 -13.10 -8.91
C HIS A 262 3.17 -13.82 -7.60
N ASN A 263 4.46 -14.13 -7.42
CA ASN A 263 4.95 -14.86 -6.25
C ASN A 263 5.19 -13.97 -5.02
N GLY A 264 4.99 -12.66 -5.15
CA GLY A 264 5.06 -11.74 -4.02
C GLY A 264 6.49 -11.43 -3.54
N VAL A 265 6.58 -10.92 -2.30
CA VAL A 265 7.82 -10.74 -1.56
C VAL A 265 7.93 -11.86 -0.54
N ARG A 266 9.01 -12.65 -0.63
CA ARG A 266 9.23 -13.84 0.19
C ARG A 266 10.42 -13.64 1.10
N PHE A 267 10.33 -14.21 2.30
CA PHE A 267 11.44 -14.28 3.25
C PHE A 267 11.75 -15.74 3.56
N TYR A 268 13.04 -16.10 3.48
CA TYR A 268 13.52 -17.47 3.66
C TYR A 268 14.39 -17.60 4.92
N ASN A 269 14.31 -18.78 5.55
CA ASN A 269 15.33 -19.21 6.51
C ASN A 269 16.52 -19.78 5.72
N GLN A 270 17.71 -19.18 5.84
CA GLN A 270 18.90 -19.62 5.08
C GLN A 270 19.36 -21.03 5.46
N ILE A 271 19.11 -21.47 6.69
CA ILE A 271 19.57 -22.77 7.19
C ILE A 271 18.72 -23.89 6.59
N THR A 272 17.39 -23.72 6.58
CA THR A 272 16.46 -24.75 6.13
C THR A 272 16.02 -24.58 4.68
N SER A 273 16.31 -23.43 4.06
CA SER A 273 15.79 -23.02 2.75
C SER A 273 14.25 -23.00 2.64
N LYS A 274 13.54 -23.00 3.77
CA LYS A 274 12.08 -22.89 3.80
C LYS A 274 11.65 -21.43 3.78
N SER A 275 10.54 -21.15 3.09
CA SER A 275 9.86 -19.85 3.22
C SER A 275 9.31 -19.72 4.63
N MET A 276 9.44 -18.53 5.21
CA MET A 276 8.99 -18.17 6.55
C MET A 276 7.84 -17.17 6.50
N PHE A 277 7.82 -16.36 5.44
CA PHE A 277 6.84 -15.32 5.22
C PHE A 277 6.69 -15.06 3.73
N THR A 278 5.46 -14.80 3.30
CA THR A 278 5.18 -14.26 1.97
C THR A 278 4.14 -13.15 2.04
N LEU A 279 4.42 -12.03 1.38
CA LEU A 279 3.48 -10.95 1.11
C LEU A 279 3.11 -10.95 -0.38
N TYR A 280 1.82 -11.11 -0.67
CA TYR A 280 1.27 -10.94 -2.01
C TYR A 280 0.54 -9.60 -2.10
N SER A 281 0.72 -8.92 -3.22
CA SER A 281 -0.04 -7.74 -3.61
C SER A 281 -0.66 -8.00 -4.97
N PHE A 282 -1.99 -8.08 -5.04
CA PHE A 282 -2.68 -8.50 -6.27
C PHE A 282 -3.00 -7.32 -7.18
N ASP A 283 -3.20 -6.14 -6.60
CA ASP A 283 -3.76 -4.99 -7.32
C ASP A 283 -2.80 -3.78 -7.32
N ALA A 284 -1.65 -3.85 -6.63
CA ALA A 284 -0.64 -2.80 -6.59
C ALA A 284 0.79 -3.36 -6.71
N PRO A 285 1.52 -3.10 -7.81
CA PRO A 285 2.80 -3.76 -8.05
C PRO A 285 3.98 -3.08 -7.35
N LEU A 286 3.93 -1.78 -7.09
CA LEU A 286 5.11 -1.04 -6.62
C LEU A 286 5.32 -1.22 -5.11
N VAL A 287 6.45 -1.81 -4.72
CA VAL A 287 6.91 -1.86 -3.33
C VAL A 287 8.12 -0.99 -3.13
N SER A 288 8.11 -0.22 -2.05
CA SER A 288 9.29 0.38 -1.46
C SER A 288 9.71 -0.41 -0.25
N ILE A 289 10.99 -0.73 -0.17
CA ILE A 289 11.58 -1.35 0.99
C ILE A 289 12.02 -0.24 1.95
N ASP A 290 11.85 -0.43 3.25
CA ASP A 290 12.39 0.43 4.32
C ASP A 290 11.68 1.77 4.49
N SER A 291 11.28 2.47 3.43
CA SER A 291 10.53 3.73 3.56
C SER A 291 9.75 4.13 2.30
N PRO A 292 8.56 4.77 2.40
CA PRO A 292 7.89 5.39 1.27
C PRO A 292 8.64 6.61 0.69
N ASP A 293 9.65 7.13 1.39
CA ASP A 293 10.41 8.32 0.99
C ASP A 293 11.27 8.07 -0.24
N TYR A 294 11.64 6.81 -0.49
CA TYR A 294 12.43 6.40 -1.65
C TYR A 294 11.74 6.66 -2.99
N LEU A 295 10.45 7.01 -3.01
CA LEU A 295 9.77 7.47 -4.22
C LEU A 295 10.38 8.76 -4.79
N LEU A 296 10.87 9.68 -3.94
CA LEU A 296 11.62 10.90 -4.33
C LEU A 296 12.95 11.03 -3.57
N ASN A 297 13.54 9.91 -3.20
CA ASN A 297 14.89 9.85 -2.65
C ASN A 297 15.65 8.75 -3.39
N PHE A 298 16.32 9.13 -4.47
CA PHE A 298 17.14 8.22 -5.25
C PHE A 298 18.54 8.14 -4.65
N ASP A 299 18.64 7.58 -3.44
CA ASP A 299 19.95 7.29 -2.87
C ASP A 299 20.58 6.07 -3.56
N ASN A 300 21.89 6.12 -3.77
CA ASN A 300 22.63 4.99 -4.33
C ASN A 300 23.21 4.10 -3.23
N SER A 301 22.61 4.09 -2.03
CA SER A 301 23.07 3.23 -0.94
C SER A 301 22.64 1.78 -1.18
N ILE A 302 23.44 0.81 -0.71
CA ILE A 302 23.00 -0.59 -0.65
C ILE A 302 22.02 -0.71 0.51
N PRO A 303 20.83 -1.32 0.33
CA PRO A 303 19.88 -1.51 1.41
C PRO A 303 20.48 -2.28 2.58
N ASN A 304 20.25 -1.79 3.80
CA ASN A 304 20.61 -2.49 5.02
C ASN A 304 19.46 -3.43 5.42
N CYS A 305 19.71 -4.73 5.43
CA CYS A 305 18.71 -5.78 5.66
C CYS A 305 18.14 -5.76 7.09
N GLN A 306 18.95 -5.28 8.04
CA GLN A 306 18.48 -4.98 9.40
C GLN A 306 17.49 -3.81 9.40
N GLY A 307 17.67 -2.84 8.50
CA GLY A 307 16.73 -1.74 8.27
C GLY A 307 15.42 -2.23 7.66
N ILE A 308 15.51 -3.09 6.63
CA ILE A 308 14.32 -3.73 6.01
C ILE A 308 13.46 -4.43 7.05
N SER A 309 14.08 -5.22 7.92
CA SER A 309 13.36 -5.99 8.96
C SER A 309 12.86 -5.14 10.14
N LYS A 310 13.31 -3.89 10.24
CA LYS A 310 12.86 -2.92 11.26
C LYS A 310 11.76 -2.00 10.75
N ASN A 311 11.85 -1.59 9.48
CA ASN A 311 11.03 -0.52 8.92
C ASN A 311 9.97 -1.06 7.92
N GLY A 312 10.10 -2.30 7.44
CA GLY A 312 9.06 -3.01 6.70
C GLY A 312 9.03 -2.79 5.20
N LEU A 313 7.93 -3.25 4.60
CA LEU A 313 7.60 -3.14 3.18
C LEU A 313 6.43 -2.19 3.00
N PHE A 314 6.53 -1.25 2.07
CA PHE A 314 5.50 -0.26 1.77
C PHE A 314 4.99 -0.46 0.35
N ILE A 315 3.73 -0.83 0.20
CA ILE A 315 3.11 -0.94 -1.13
C ILE A 315 2.52 0.41 -1.52
N ASN A 316 2.91 0.95 -2.68
CA ASN A 316 2.33 2.17 -3.20
C ASN A 316 0.97 1.85 -3.84
N LEU A 317 -0.08 2.44 -3.30
CA LEU A 317 -1.46 2.23 -3.76
C LEU A 317 -1.86 3.28 -4.80
N HIS A 318 -1.34 4.49 -4.62
CA HIS A 318 -1.52 5.60 -5.54
C HIS A 318 -0.39 6.61 -5.34
N ASN A 319 0.01 7.28 -6.42
CA ASN A 319 0.74 8.53 -6.37
C ASN A 319 0.52 9.32 -7.66
N ASN A 320 0.66 10.64 -7.62
CA ASN A 320 0.53 11.52 -8.78
C ASN A 320 1.82 12.32 -9.08
N LEU A 321 2.98 11.78 -8.70
CA LEU A 321 4.24 12.54 -8.71
C LEU A 321 4.77 12.78 -10.12
N TRP A 322 4.54 11.83 -11.02
CA TRP A 322 5.15 11.80 -12.35
C TRP A 322 4.25 12.50 -13.35
N ASN A 323 4.81 13.42 -14.14
CA ASN A 323 4.09 13.95 -15.29
C ASN A 323 4.11 12.88 -16.38
N THR A 324 2.92 12.40 -16.73
CA THR A 324 2.72 11.34 -17.73
C THR A 324 1.61 11.78 -18.70
N ALA A 325 1.31 10.94 -19.69
CA ALA A 325 0.17 11.15 -20.58
C ALA A 325 -1.20 10.88 -19.90
N PHE A 326 -1.23 10.65 -18.59
CA PHE A 326 -2.44 10.36 -17.82
C PHE A 326 -2.86 11.54 -16.92
N PRO A 327 -4.14 11.63 -16.51
CA PRO A 327 -4.58 12.61 -15.53
C PRO A 327 -3.73 12.53 -14.26
N ILE A 328 -3.06 13.63 -13.93
CA ILE A 328 -2.13 13.69 -12.80
C ILE A 328 -2.85 14.00 -11.49
N TYR A 329 -3.99 13.35 -11.31
CA TYR A 329 -4.90 13.42 -10.18
C TYR A 329 -5.83 12.20 -10.26
N TYR A 330 -6.27 11.71 -9.10
CA TYR A 330 -7.19 10.59 -9.00
C TYR A 330 -8.26 10.89 -7.95
N GLU A 331 -9.51 10.69 -8.32
CA GLU A 331 -10.69 10.98 -7.48
C GLU A 331 -11.70 9.83 -7.42
N GLN A 332 -11.42 8.75 -8.15
CA GLN A 332 -12.27 7.57 -8.14
C GLN A 332 -12.02 6.76 -6.87
N ASP A 333 -12.99 5.92 -6.57
CA ASP A 333 -12.88 4.92 -5.53
C ASP A 333 -11.93 3.80 -6.00
N ALA A 334 -11.21 3.17 -5.08
CA ALA A 334 -10.32 2.06 -5.42
C ALA A 334 -10.31 0.97 -4.35
N LYS A 335 -9.85 -0.21 -4.77
CA LYS A 335 -9.78 -1.43 -3.97
C LYS A 335 -8.45 -2.14 -4.22
N PHE A 336 -7.84 -2.63 -3.14
CA PHE A 336 -6.58 -3.35 -3.15
C PHE A 336 -6.64 -4.56 -2.24
N ARG A 337 -6.15 -5.69 -2.72
CA ARG A 337 -6.12 -6.96 -2.00
C ARG A 337 -4.68 -7.41 -1.79
N PHE A 338 -4.44 -7.89 -0.58
CA PHE A 338 -3.17 -8.45 -0.14
C PHE A 338 -3.42 -9.78 0.55
N LYS A 339 -2.41 -10.64 0.51
CA LYS A 339 -2.37 -11.87 1.30
C LYS A 339 -1.03 -11.94 2.02
N ILE A 340 -1.09 -12.28 3.29
CA ILE A 340 0.07 -12.52 4.14
C ILE A 340 0.03 -13.98 4.55
N GLU A 341 1.13 -14.69 4.35
CA GLU A 341 1.30 -16.07 4.79
C GLU A 341 2.51 -16.16 5.71
N PHE A 342 2.31 -16.81 6.85
CA PHE A 342 3.39 -17.16 7.78
C PHE A 342 3.56 -18.68 7.77
N PHE A 343 4.81 -19.12 7.76
CA PHE A 343 5.16 -20.53 7.75
C PHE A 343 5.93 -20.89 9.02
N THR A 344 5.58 -22.03 9.60
CA THR A 344 6.29 -22.60 10.74
C THR A 344 7.60 -23.25 10.27
N GLU A 345 8.66 -23.14 11.08
CA GLU A 345 9.97 -23.76 10.79
C GLU A 345 9.93 -25.29 10.68
#